data_AF-A0A817WJJ8-F1
#
_entry.id   AF-A0A817WJJ8-F1
#
_cell.length_a   1.000
_cell.length_b   1.000
_cell.length_c   1.000
_cell.angle_alpha   90.00
_cell.angle_beta   90.00
_cell.angle_gamma   90.00
#
_symmetry.space_group_name_H-M   'P 1'
#
loop_
_entity.id
_entity.type
_entity.pdbx_description
1 polymer ?
#
loop_
_entity_poly.entity_id
_entity_poly.type
_entity_poly.pdbx_seq_one_letter_code
_entity_poly.pdbx_strand_id
1 'polypeptide(L)'
;MRREKRDRRHFQRMRFPPFDDEKPPLDYADNIFDVEPLEAIQLQLDPDEDKATYEWFYDHKSLTDRNDEDWNEFNDINKIIIRQPIMYRISYCISIFIQFVSIQDPDLPAFYFDPLINPIAHRHTVKSVDAHIDVLTQDYDNEEEEFVLPEQFEPLLTGVSLYTDNTANGTALLWAPRPFNLRSGRTRRALDIPLVKS
;
A
#
# COMPACT_ATOMS: atom_id res chain seq x y z
N MET A 1 22.71 5.07 -0.11
CA MET A 1 23.55 5.09 -1.33
C MET A 1 23.63 6.45 -2.06
N ARG A 2 22.52 7.07 -2.52
CA ARG A 2 22.60 8.37 -3.22
C ARG A 2 23.25 9.47 -2.38
N ARG A 3 22.86 9.56 -1.09
CA ARG A 3 23.45 10.46 -0.09
C ARG A 3 24.96 10.22 0.07
N GLU A 4 25.37 8.97 0.32
CA GLU A 4 26.78 8.59 0.45
C GLU A 4 27.64 8.99 -0.76
N LYS A 5 27.12 8.77 -1.98
CA LYS A 5 27.81 9.15 -3.21
C LYS A 5 27.93 10.67 -3.39
N ARG A 6 26.94 11.44 -2.91
CA ARG A 6 26.94 12.90 -2.96
C ARG A 6 27.93 13.47 -1.94
N ASP A 7 27.98 12.92 -0.74
CA ASP A 7 28.70 13.50 0.39
C ASP A 7 30.20 13.08 0.37
N ARG A 8 30.56 11.93 -0.21
CA ARG A 8 31.96 11.49 -0.36
C ARG A 8 32.70 12.24 -1.48
N ARG A 9 33.83 12.86 -1.14
CA ARG A 9 34.72 13.56 -2.10
C ARG A 9 35.51 12.61 -3.00
N HIS A 10 36.04 11.52 -2.45
CA HIS A 10 36.78 10.51 -3.20
C HIS A 10 36.14 9.15 -2.97
N PHE A 11 35.56 8.59 -4.03
CA PHE A 11 34.98 7.25 -4.00
C PHE A 11 35.87 6.30 -4.81
N GLN A 12 36.78 5.62 -4.11
CA GLN A 12 37.63 4.62 -4.72
C GLN A 12 36.82 3.36 -5.04
N ARG A 13 36.86 2.92 -6.30
CA ARG A 13 36.27 1.64 -6.71
C ARG A 13 37.26 0.51 -6.41
N MET A 14 36.72 -0.66 -6.10
CA MET A 14 37.54 -1.87 -5.95
C MET A 14 38.27 -2.19 -7.26
N ARG A 15 39.45 -2.80 -7.16
CA ARG A 15 40.15 -3.35 -8.31
C ARG A 15 39.61 -4.75 -8.62
N PHE A 16 39.49 -5.06 -9.90
CA PHE A 16 39.09 -6.38 -10.37
C PHE A 16 40.20 -6.94 -11.28
N PRO A 17 40.63 -8.19 -11.08
CA PRO A 17 40.23 -9.11 -9.99
C PRO A 17 40.74 -8.64 -8.61
N PRO A 18 40.01 -8.93 -7.52
CA PRO A 18 40.43 -8.52 -6.18
C PRO A 18 41.59 -9.36 -5.62
N PHE A 19 41.79 -10.57 -6.15
CA PHE A 19 42.87 -11.47 -5.80
C PHE A 19 43.80 -11.68 -7.00
N ASP A 20 45.05 -12.00 -6.70
CA ASP A 20 46.09 -12.29 -7.67
C ASP A 20 46.12 -13.80 -7.97
N ASP A 21 46.35 -14.20 -9.22
CA ASP A 21 46.24 -15.59 -9.68
C ASP A 21 47.33 -16.50 -9.07
N GLU A 22 48.46 -15.92 -8.68
CA GLU A 22 49.57 -16.65 -8.04
C GLU A 22 49.33 -16.94 -6.55
N LYS A 23 48.37 -16.27 -5.91
CA LYS A 23 48.11 -16.43 -4.48
C LYS A 23 47.12 -17.57 -4.21
N PRO A 24 47.38 -18.44 -3.22
CA PRO A 24 46.42 -19.46 -2.83
C PRO A 24 45.14 -18.82 -2.26
N PRO A 25 44.00 -19.51 -2.31
CA PRO A 25 42.77 -19.07 -1.65
C PRO A 25 43.00 -18.84 -0.17
N LEU A 26 42.35 -17.80 0.36
CA LEU A 26 42.43 -17.42 1.77
C LEU A 26 41.66 -18.43 2.63
N ASP A 27 42.27 -18.89 3.73
CA ASP A 27 41.57 -19.73 4.71
C ASP A 27 40.66 -18.88 5.60
N TYR A 28 39.42 -19.34 5.79
CA TYR A 28 38.41 -18.66 6.58
C TYR A 28 38.74 -18.67 8.07
N ALA A 29 39.20 -19.82 8.59
CA ALA A 29 39.48 -19.97 10.02
C ALA A 29 40.59 -19.02 10.47
N ASP A 30 41.67 -18.94 9.69
CA ASP A 30 42.85 -18.14 10.06
C ASP A 30 42.67 -16.64 9.79
N ASN A 31 41.90 -16.24 8.78
CA ASN A 31 41.90 -14.85 8.29
C ASN A 31 40.58 -14.10 8.45
N ILE A 32 39.44 -14.78 8.61
CA ILE A 32 38.11 -14.14 8.56
C ILE A 32 37.31 -14.41 9.84
N PHE A 33 37.42 -15.61 10.42
CA PHE A 33 36.54 -16.03 11.52
C PHE A 33 36.57 -15.09 12.73
N ASP A 34 37.76 -14.64 13.13
CA ASP A 34 37.95 -13.77 14.29
C ASP A 34 37.81 -12.26 13.97
N VAL A 35 37.59 -11.90 12.69
CA VAL A 35 37.50 -10.50 12.27
C VAL A 35 36.05 -10.06 12.34
N GLU A 36 35.77 -9.03 13.15
CA GLU A 36 34.45 -8.43 13.21
C GLU A 36 34.08 -7.78 11.86
N PRO A 37 32.87 -8.05 11.35
CA PRO A 37 32.41 -7.47 10.11
C PRO A 37 32.23 -5.96 10.26
N LEU A 38 32.52 -5.24 9.17
CA LEU A 38 32.23 -3.81 9.09
C LEU A 38 30.72 -3.55 9.17
N GLU A 39 30.38 -2.34 9.61
CA GLU A 39 28.99 -1.90 9.71
C GLU A 39 28.26 -1.99 8.36
N ALA A 40 27.06 -2.56 8.40
CA ALA A 40 26.22 -2.69 7.23
C ALA A 40 25.63 -1.33 6.81
N ILE A 41 25.20 -1.23 5.55
CA ILE A 41 24.50 -0.03 5.07
C ILE A 41 23.08 -0.05 5.65
N GLN A 42 22.85 0.73 6.69
CA GLN A 42 21.55 0.94 7.29
C GLN A 42 21.14 2.41 7.17
N LEU A 43 19.86 2.65 6.90
CA LEU A 43 19.27 3.98 7.02
C LEU A 43 18.92 4.19 8.49
N GLN A 44 19.20 5.38 9.01
CA GLN A 44 18.72 5.78 10.32
C GLN A 44 17.21 6.00 10.21
N LEU A 45 16.44 5.09 10.82
CA LEU A 45 14.98 5.17 10.91
C LEU A 45 14.58 6.10 12.05
N ASP A 46 13.46 6.78 11.89
CA ASP A 46 12.90 7.62 12.95
C ASP A 46 12.13 6.73 13.95
N PRO A 47 12.40 6.81 15.26
CA PRO A 47 11.75 5.94 16.25
C PRO A 47 10.25 6.20 16.40
N ASP A 48 9.76 7.40 16.07
CA ASP A 48 8.36 7.80 16.23
C ASP A 48 7.57 7.57 14.93
N GLU A 49 8.11 7.99 13.78
CA GLU A 49 7.43 7.82 12.48
C GLU A 49 7.51 6.37 11.96
N ASP A 50 8.67 5.73 12.05
CA ASP A 50 8.91 4.37 11.53
C ASP A 50 8.68 3.28 12.59
N LYS A 51 8.00 3.62 13.69
CA LYS A 51 7.80 2.74 14.86
C LYS A 51 7.29 1.34 14.49
N ALA A 52 6.45 1.22 13.47
CA ALA A 52 5.87 -0.06 13.04
C ALA A 52 6.89 -1.04 12.45
N THR A 53 8.00 -0.54 11.90
CA THR A 53 9.03 -1.34 11.22
C THR A 53 10.41 -1.25 11.90
N TYR A 54 10.61 -0.28 12.78
CA TYR A 54 11.89 0.07 13.42
C TYR A 54 12.70 -1.13 13.93
N GLU A 55 12.05 -2.08 14.60
CA GLU A 55 12.72 -3.19 15.30
C GLU A 55 13.30 -4.26 14.36
N TRP A 56 12.59 -4.58 13.28
CA TRP A 56 12.84 -5.80 12.48
C TRP A 56 13.21 -5.52 11.02
N PHE A 57 13.22 -4.25 10.59
CA PHE A 57 13.38 -3.89 9.18
C PHE A 57 14.69 -4.37 8.55
N TYR A 58 15.78 -4.42 9.32
CA TYR A 58 17.11 -4.83 8.86
C TYR A 58 17.47 -6.29 9.17
N ASP A 59 16.51 -7.08 9.67
CA ASP A 59 16.71 -8.49 9.91
C ASP A 59 16.82 -9.28 8.60
N HIS A 60 17.65 -10.34 8.61
CA HIS A 60 17.80 -11.23 7.45
C HIS A 60 16.47 -11.89 7.03
N LYS A 61 15.62 -12.23 8.02
CA LYS A 61 14.25 -12.69 7.84
C LYS A 61 13.40 -12.04 8.93
N SER A 62 12.74 -10.95 8.59
CA SER A 62 11.90 -10.22 9.54
C SER A 62 10.67 -11.03 9.96
N LEU A 63 10.20 -10.77 11.19
CA LEU A 63 8.93 -11.28 11.74
C LEU A 63 8.73 -12.80 11.64
N THR A 64 9.81 -13.59 11.70
CA THR A 64 9.73 -15.06 11.58
C THR A 64 9.84 -15.73 12.96
N ASP A 65 8.77 -16.35 13.45
CA ASP A 65 8.86 -17.44 14.43
C ASP A 65 9.23 -18.74 13.70
N ARG A 66 10.15 -19.55 14.24
CA ARG A 66 10.72 -20.75 13.59
C ARG A 66 9.75 -21.93 13.47
N ASN A 67 8.65 -21.78 12.76
CA ASN A 67 7.85 -22.88 12.24
C ASN A 67 6.98 -22.34 11.13
N ASP A 68 7.17 -22.84 9.90
CA ASP A 68 6.10 -22.98 8.91
C ASP A 68 6.59 -23.91 7.79
N GLU A 69 6.03 -25.11 7.76
CA GLU A 69 6.18 -26.13 6.71
C GLU A 69 5.40 -25.71 5.47
N ASP A 70 6.08 -25.09 4.50
CA ASP A 70 5.49 -24.75 3.20
C ASP A 70 5.52 -25.95 2.23
N TRP A 71 4.77 -27.01 2.57
CA TRP A 71 4.39 -28.07 1.63
C TRP A 71 2.92 -28.45 1.80
N ASN A 72 2.06 -27.92 0.92
CA ASN A 72 0.66 -28.34 0.81
C ASN A 72 0.35 -28.88 -0.59
N GLU A 73 -0.50 -29.91 -0.64
CA GLU A 73 -0.93 -30.69 -1.83
C GLU A 73 -1.74 -29.88 -2.88
N PHE A 74 -1.85 -28.56 -2.68
CA PHE A 74 -2.61 -27.63 -3.50
C PHE A 74 -1.82 -27.08 -4.70
N ASN A 75 -0.49 -27.21 -4.71
CA ASN A 75 0.40 -26.72 -5.78
C ASN A 75 0.92 -27.83 -6.71
N ASP A 76 0.22 -28.96 -6.80
CA ASP A 76 0.60 -30.04 -7.71
C ASP A 76 0.32 -29.67 -9.17
N ILE A 77 1.39 -29.60 -9.97
CA ILE A 77 1.35 -29.31 -11.42
C ILE A 77 0.44 -30.30 -12.15
N ASN A 78 0.28 -31.52 -11.62
CA ASN A 78 -0.56 -32.57 -12.19
C ASN A 78 -2.08 -32.32 -12.05
N LYS A 79 -2.50 -31.32 -11.26
CA LYS A 79 -3.93 -30.96 -11.05
C LYS A 79 -4.38 -29.76 -11.89
N ILE A 80 -3.51 -29.19 -12.72
CA ILE A 80 -3.82 -28.05 -13.59
C ILE A 80 -4.24 -28.56 -14.97
N ILE A 81 -5.52 -28.36 -15.34
CA ILE A 81 -6.01 -28.69 -16.68
C ILE A 81 -6.05 -27.42 -17.54
N ILE A 82 -5.06 -27.24 -18.42
CA ILE A 82 -5.02 -26.14 -19.39
C ILE A 82 -5.79 -26.58 -20.64
N ARG A 83 -7.00 -26.06 -20.83
CA ARG A 83 -7.86 -26.46 -21.95
C ARG A 83 -7.77 -25.57 -23.19
N GLN A 84 -7.35 -24.31 -23.08
CA GLN A 84 -7.15 -23.42 -24.23
C GLN A 84 -5.92 -22.50 -24.04
N PRO A 85 -5.08 -22.30 -25.07
CA PRO A 85 -4.06 -21.25 -25.03
C PRO A 85 -4.77 -19.88 -25.02
N ILE A 86 -4.54 -19.09 -23.98
CA ILE A 86 -5.25 -17.84 -23.76
C ILE A 86 -4.68 -16.78 -24.72
N MET A 87 -5.35 -16.53 -25.83
CA MET A 87 -5.16 -15.33 -26.66
C MET A 87 -6.42 -14.46 -26.62
N TYR A 88 -6.68 -13.81 -25.49
CA TYR A 88 -7.56 -12.64 -25.50
C TYR A 88 -6.72 -11.43 -25.94
N ARG A 89 -6.69 -11.18 -27.25
CA ARG A 89 -6.41 -9.85 -27.81
C ARG A 89 -7.54 -8.93 -27.35
N ILE A 90 -7.36 -8.23 -26.23
CA ILE A 90 -8.36 -7.27 -25.76
C ILE A 90 -8.02 -5.89 -26.30
N SER A 91 -8.58 -5.62 -27.48
CA SER A 91 -9.09 -4.31 -27.84
C SER A 91 -10.38 -4.07 -27.03
N TYR A 92 -10.61 -2.81 -26.66
CA TYR A 92 -11.76 -2.27 -25.92
C TYR A 92 -11.73 -2.43 -24.39
N CYS A 93 -10.81 -1.71 -23.74
CA CYS A 93 -11.06 -1.23 -22.39
C CYS A 93 -11.65 0.19 -22.51
N ILE A 94 -12.92 0.34 -22.09
CA ILE A 94 -13.43 1.66 -21.73
C ILE A 94 -12.61 2.06 -20.50
N SER A 95 -11.70 3.01 -20.68
CA SER A 95 -10.94 3.60 -19.57
C SER A 95 -11.93 4.34 -18.68
N ILE A 96 -12.38 3.70 -17.61
CA ILE A 96 -12.95 4.40 -16.46
C ILE A 96 -11.78 5.24 -15.91
N PHE A 97 -11.83 6.55 -16.12
CA PHE A 97 -10.86 7.47 -15.52
C PHE A 97 -11.11 7.46 -14.01
N ILE A 98 -10.25 6.75 -13.27
CA ILE A 98 -10.26 6.76 -11.81
C ILE A 98 -9.51 8.02 -11.39
N GLN A 99 -10.22 9.01 -10.85
CA GLN A 99 -9.62 10.22 -10.29
C GLN A 99 -9.38 10.00 -8.80
N PHE A 100 -8.12 9.81 -8.43
CA PHE A 100 -7.67 9.81 -7.04
C PHE A 100 -6.88 11.08 -6.77
N VAL A 101 -7.24 11.82 -5.72
CA VAL A 101 -6.48 12.97 -5.24
C VAL A 101 -5.68 12.50 -4.03
N SER A 102 -4.35 12.52 -4.15
CA SER A 102 -3.47 12.18 -3.04
C SER A 102 -3.47 13.30 -2.02
N ILE A 103 -3.80 12.97 -0.78
CA ILE A 103 -3.64 13.88 0.36
C ILE A 103 -2.13 14.07 0.58
N GLN A 104 -1.65 15.31 0.56
CA GLN A 104 -0.23 15.65 0.77
C GLN A 104 0.06 16.11 2.19
N ASP A 105 -0.90 16.79 2.82
CA ASP A 105 -0.75 17.35 4.17
C ASP A 105 -1.54 16.49 5.18
N PRO A 106 -0.87 15.89 6.18
CA PRO A 106 -1.53 15.04 7.19
C PRO A 106 -2.41 15.83 8.17
N ASP A 107 -2.25 17.16 8.21
CA ASP A 107 -3.03 18.05 9.10
C ASP A 107 -4.46 18.30 8.58
N LEU A 108 -4.72 17.99 7.30
CA LEU A 108 -6.04 18.12 6.71
C LEU A 108 -6.90 16.90 7.07
N PRO A 109 -8.22 17.07 7.29
CA PRO A 109 -9.10 15.96 7.62
C PRO A 109 -9.15 14.96 6.46
N ALA A 110 -9.33 13.67 6.73
CA ALA A 110 -9.27 12.63 5.69
C ALA A 110 -10.30 12.83 4.56
N PHE A 111 -11.43 13.46 4.87
CA PHE A 111 -12.45 13.85 3.91
C PHE A 111 -12.56 15.38 3.87
N TYR A 112 -11.94 16.00 2.87
CA TYR A 112 -12.08 17.42 2.59
C TYR A 112 -12.32 17.67 1.10
N PHE A 113 -12.93 18.81 0.79
CA PHE A 113 -13.09 19.23 -0.58
C PHE A 113 -11.77 19.86 -1.07
N ASP A 114 -11.01 19.10 -1.86
CA ASP A 114 -9.72 19.55 -2.36
C ASP A 114 -9.88 20.66 -3.41
N PRO A 115 -9.05 21.72 -3.40
CA PRO A 115 -9.07 22.78 -4.41
C PRO A 115 -8.90 22.31 -5.86
N LEU A 116 -8.33 21.12 -6.09
CA LEU A 116 -8.22 20.49 -7.41
C LEU A 116 -9.56 19.95 -7.93
N ILE A 117 -10.55 19.77 -7.04
CA ILE A 117 -11.90 19.34 -7.42
C ILE A 117 -12.70 20.55 -7.87
N ASN A 118 -13.35 20.44 -9.03
CA ASN A 118 -14.20 21.52 -9.54
C ASN A 118 -15.37 21.78 -8.58
N PRO A 119 -15.63 23.04 -8.20
CA PRO A 119 -16.73 23.37 -7.29
C PRO A 119 -18.07 22.99 -7.90
N ILE A 120 -18.94 22.40 -7.09
CA ILE A 120 -20.27 21.98 -7.52
C ILE A 120 -21.18 23.20 -7.61
N ALA A 121 -21.45 23.67 -8.82
CA ALA A 121 -22.40 24.75 -9.06
C ALA A 121 -23.84 24.21 -9.02
N HIS A 122 -24.61 24.61 -8.01
CA HIS A 122 -26.04 24.32 -7.96
C HIS A 122 -26.78 25.26 -8.91
N ARG A 123 -27.26 24.74 -10.06
CA ARG A 123 -27.93 25.53 -11.10
C ARG A 123 -29.40 25.18 -11.34
N HIS A 124 -29.93 24.16 -10.65
CA HIS A 124 -31.32 23.75 -10.75
C HIS A 124 -32.09 24.16 -9.48
N THR A 125 -33.06 25.06 -9.64
CA THR A 125 -34.04 25.45 -8.61
C THR A 125 -35.32 24.62 -8.68
N VAL A 126 -35.55 23.93 -9.80
CA VAL A 126 -36.68 23.02 -9.96
C VAL A 126 -36.27 21.68 -9.36
N LYS A 127 -36.82 21.34 -8.20
CA LYS A 127 -36.80 19.96 -7.72
C LYS A 127 -37.47 19.13 -8.81
N SER A 128 -36.71 18.33 -9.55
CA SER A 128 -37.30 17.34 -10.46
C SER A 128 -37.96 16.32 -9.56
N VAL A 129 -39.25 16.51 -9.32
CA VAL A 129 -39.97 15.61 -8.46
C VAL A 129 -40.22 14.35 -9.28
N ASP A 130 -39.42 13.32 -9.01
CA ASP A 130 -39.84 11.98 -9.37
C ASP A 130 -41.22 11.79 -8.75
N ALA A 131 -42.21 11.37 -9.52
CA ALA A 131 -43.60 11.24 -9.07
C ALA A 131 -43.74 10.34 -7.82
N HIS A 132 -42.73 9.51 -7.51
CA HIS A 132 -42.64 8.74 -6.28
C HIS A 132 -42.15 9.52 -5.05
N ILE A 133 -41.34 10.57 -5.24
CA ILE A 133 -40.89 11.47 -4.17
C ILE A 133 -41.96 12.52 -3.89
N ASP A 134 -42.71 12.96 -4.91
CA ASP A 134 -43.73 14.02 -4.79
C ASP A 134 -44.83 13.63 -3.79
N VAL A 135 -45.25 12.36 -3.80
CA VAL A 135 -46.21 11.80 -2.85
C VAL A 135 -45.70 11.86 -1.40
N LEU A 136 -44.39 11.71 -1.18
CA LEU A 136 -43.78 11.80 0.15
C LEU A 136 -43.46 13.26 0.54
N THR A 137 -43.31 14.17 -0.43
CA THR A 137 -42.96 15.57 -0.18
C THR A 137 -44.15 16.52 -0.06
N GLN A 138 -45.30 16.18 -0.64
CA GLN A 138 -46.51 17.00 -0.54
C GLN A 138 -47.10 17.02 0.88
N ASP A 139 -46.73 16.05 1.72
CA ASP A 139 -47.14 15.97 3.11
C ASP A 139 -46.24 16.79 4.07
N TYR A 140 -45.10 17.34 3.60
CA TYR A 140 -44.22 18.15 4.48
C TYR A 140 -44.81 19.51 4.89
N ASP A 141 -45.81 20.01 4.17
CA ASP A 141 -46.52 21.26 4.52
C ASP A 141 -47.81 21.01 5.33
N ASN A 142 -48.22 19.75 5.50
CA ASN A 142 -49.35 19.38 6.36
C ASN A 142 -48.82 19.10 7.77
N GLU A 143 -48.84 20.12 8.64
CA GLU A 143 -48.50 20.02 10.07
C GLU A 143 -49.41 19.04 10.86
N GLU A 144 -50.41 18.43 10.22
CA GLU A 144 -51.45 17.61 10.89
C GLU A 144 -51.01 16.17 11.18
N GLU A 145 -50.01 15.62 10.48
CA GLU A 145 -49.44 14.28 10.76
C GLU A 145 -47.90 14.30 10.76
N GLU A 146 -47.31 14.89 11.79
CA GLU A 146 -45.86 14.83 12.03
C GLU A 146 -45.44 13.38 12.38
N PHE A 147 -44.92 12.64 11.41
CA PHE A 147 -44.32 11.34 11.65
C PHE A 147 -43.07 11.48 12.52
N VAL A 148 -43.10 10.92 13.75
CA VAL A 148 -41.97 10.94 14.68
C VAL A 148 -41.30 9.57 14.72
N LEU A 149 -39.98 9.56 14.56
CA LEU A 149 -39.18 8.35 14.76
C LEU A 149 -39.14 7.96 16.25
N PRO A 150 -39.22 6.67 16.60
CA PRO A 150 -39.06 6.23 17.98
C PRO A 150 -37.74 6.69 18.60
N GLU A 151 -37.75 7.01 19.90
CA GLU A 151 -36.57 7.54 20.63
C GLU A 151 -35.35 6.61 20.60
N GLN A 152 -35.56 5.32 20.32
CA GLN A 152 -34.48 4.33 20.23
C GLN A 152 -33.78 4.34 18.86
N PHE A 153 -34.24 5.15 17.91
CA PHE A 153 -33.72 5.17 16.55
C PHE A 153 -32.68 6.27 16.37
N GLU A 154 -31.43 5.85 16.22
CA GLU A 154 -30.28 6.71 15.93
C GLU A 154 -29.60 6.27 14.62
N PRO A 155 -28.80 7.13 13.98
CA PRO A 155 -27.93 6.71 12.88
C PRO A 155 -27.08 5.49 13.25
N LEU A 156 -26.89 4.57 12.31
CA LEU A 156 -26.26 3.26 12.56
C LEU A 156 -24.87 3.33 13.23
N LEU A 157 -24.10 4.39 12.99
CA LEU A 157 -22.71 4.52 13.42
C LEU A 157 -22.47 5.80 14.25
N THR A 158 -23.48 6.28 14.99
CA THR A 158 -23.35 7.49 15.83
C THR A 158 -22.19 7.41 16.84
N GLY A 159 -21.87 6.20 17.33
CA GLY A 159 -20.77 5.97 18.27
C GLY A 159 -19.35 5.97 17.66
N VAL A 160 -19.22 6.11 16.33
CA VAL A 160 -17.92 6.02 15.64
C VAL A 160 -17.61 7.34 14.93
N SER A 161 -16.37 7.82 15.05
CA SER A 161 -15.92 9.02 14.35
C SER A 161 -15.89 8.80 12.83
N LEU A 162 -16.14 9.87 12.07
CA LEU A 162 -16.17 9.80 10.60
C LEU A 162 -14.82 9.36 10.00
N TYR A 163 -13.71 9.79 10.59
CA TYR A 163 -12.37 9.39 10.22
C TYR A 163 -11.48 9.24 11.44
N THR A 164 -10.33 8.61 11.22
CA THR A 164 -9.23 8.41 12.16
C THR A 164 -7.92 8.84 11.50
N ASP A 165 -6.85 8.98 12.29
CA ASP A 165 -5.52 9.38 11.81
C ASP A 165 -4.98 8.46 10.69
N ASN A 166 -5.39 7.19 10.69
CA ASN A 166 -4.97 6.19 9.70
C ASN A 166 -5.89 6.10 8.47
N THR A 167 -7.01 6.82 8.44
CA THR A 167 -8.01 6.72 7.36
C THR A 167 -7.46 7.24 6.04
N ALA A 168 -6.76 8.37 6.06
CA ALA A 168 -6.09 8.93 4.88
C ALA A 168 -5.04 7.95 4.31
N ASN A 169 -4.19 7.40 5.18
CA ASN A 169 -3.15 6.44 4.81
C ASN A 169 -3.74 5.14 4.23
N GLY A 170 -4.77 4.58 4.86
CA GLY A 170 -5.46 3.38 4.37
C GLY A 170 -6.13 3.61 3.02
N THR A 171 -6.69 4.80 2.81
CA THR A 171 -7.29 5.21 1.55
C THR A 171 -6.20 5.33 0.47
N ALA A 172 -5.05 5.94 0.77
CA ALA A 172 -3.91 6.00 -0.13
C ALA A 172 -3.36 4.61 -0.53
N LEU A 173 -3.31 3.65 0.40
CA LEU A 173 -2.88 2.28 0.12
C LEU A 173 -3.78 1.55 -0.88
N LEU A 174 -5.06 1.93 -1.00
CA LEU A 174 -5.99 1.33 -1.96
C LEU A 174 -5.52 1.52 -3.42
N TRP A 175 -4.91 2.66 -3.74
CA TRP A 175 -4.38 2.98 -5.07
C TRP A 175 -2.88 2.76 -5.20
N ALA A 176 -2.22 2.19 -4.19
CA ALA A 176 -0.81 1.88 -4.27
C ALA A 176 -0.54 0.76 -5.31
N PRO A 177 0.63 0.74 -5.97
CA PRO A 177 0.98 -0.37 -6.84
C PRO A 177 1.14 -1.66 -6.04
N ARG A 178 0.94 -2.80 -6.71
CA ARG A 178 1.34 -4.09 -6.13
C ARG A 178 2.85 -4.04 -5.83
N PRO A 179 3.32 -4.39 -4.62
CA PRO A 179 2.67 -5.21 -3.59
C PRO A 179 1.92 -4.46 -2.46
N PHE A 180 1.90 -3.13 -2.45
CA PHE A 180 1.50 -2.33 -1.29
C PHE A 180 -0.03 -2.20 -1.11
N ASN A 181 -0.82 -2.48 -2.13
CA ASN A 181 -2.28 -2.46 -2.05
C ASN A 181 -2.90 -3.73 -1.42
N LEU A 182 -2.08 -4.64 -0.91
CA LEU A 182 -2.53 -5.90 -0.32
C LEU A 182 -2.21 -5.90 1.17
N ARG A 183 -3.15 -6.40 1.98
CA ARG A 183 -2.91 -6.61 3.41
C ARG A 183 -2.15 -7.89 3.72
N SER A 184 -2.29 -8.89 2.85
CA SER A 184 -1.61 -10.17 2.97
C SER A 184 -1.20 -10.69 1.60
N GLY A 185 -0.14 -11.50 1.58
CA GLY A 185 0.42 -12.07 0.37
C GLY A 185 1.34 -13.24 0.67
N ARG A 186 1.88 -13.85 -0.38
CA ARG A 186 2.89 -14.90 -0.27
C ARG A 186 4.28 -14.28 -0.34
N THR A 187 5.21 -14.81 0.44
CA THR A 187 6.64 -14.52 0.26
C THR A 187 7.07 -14.91 -1.15
N ARG A 188 7.97 -14.12 -1.73
CA ARG A 188 8.52 -14.37 -3.07
C ARG A 188 10.03 -14.47 -2.95
N ARG A 189 10.65 -15.23 -3.85
CA ARG A 189 12.11 -15.28 -3.91
C ARG A 189 12.64 -13.90 -4.30
N ALA A 190 13.80 -13.51 -3.75
CA ALA A 190 14.43 -12.22 -4.06
C ALA A 190 14.65 -12.01 -5.57
N LEU A 191 14.94 -13.08 -6.31
CA LEU A 191 15.13 -13.07 -7.76
C LEU A 191 13.84 -12.77 -8.55
N ASP A 192 12.66 -13.05 -7.98
CA ASP A 192 11.38 -12.87 -8.67
C ASP A 192 10.81 -11.44 -8.51
N ILE A 193 11.49 -10.56 -7.78
CA ILE A 193 11.07 -9.17 -7.52
C ILE A 193 11.87 -8.22 -8.41
N PRO A 194 11.34 -7.83 -9.59
CA PRO A 194 12.06 -6.92 -10.48
C PRO A 194 11.90 -5.48 -10.01
N LEU A 195 12.84 -4.98 -9.21
CA LEU A 195 12.79 -3.62 -8.65
C LEU A 195 12.76 -2.49 -9.70
N VAL A 196 13.27 -2.75 -10.91
CA VAL A 196 13.38 -1.75 -11.99
C VAL A 196 12.28 -1.89 -13.04
N LYS A 197 11.41 -2.91 -12.91
CA LYS A 197 10.29 -3.13 -13.83
C LYS A 197 9.03 -2.49 -13.24
N SER A 198 8.74 -1.26 -13.66
CA SER A 198 7.48 -0.56 -13.38
C SER A 198 6.34 -1.13 -14.22
#